data_AF-A0A9D9E6Z6-F1
#
_entry.id   AF-A0A9D9E6Z6-F1
#
_cell.length_a   1.000
_cell.length_b   1.000
_cell.length_c   1.000
_cell.angle_alpha   90.00
_cell.angle_beta   90.00
_cell.angle_gamma   90.00
#
_symmetry.space_group_name_H-M   'P 1'
#
loop_
_entity.id
_entity.type
_entity.pdbx_description
1 polymer ?
#
loop_
_entity_poly.entity_id
_entity_poly.type
_entity_poly.pdbx_seq_one_letter_code
_entity_poly.pdbx_strand_id
1 'polypeptide(L)'
;MTNPEKNLPKEMLAVIISVVTVYVLGFLVVIRMLRPKIAHDSAPLAIAFANHFGLLGKLIIIFGTVGSILGVAISLSYSTPFIVSSLANEHELLPHFLGIKSKKGSPWVAIILTALLCILLFLSSNYLFLVPCSVIVSLVQYFMTSLSMLKVQWKKKGRSKVKEHGFQLKGGIIIPSIALIVCIYILINLEKKVIIFGSILLGCGIVIYIIDFLFKKIRN
;
A
#
# COMPACT_ATOMS: atom_id res chain seq x y z
N MET A 1 -19.86 6.07 12.52
CA MET A 1 -18.81 5.75 13.52
C MET A 1 -19.01 6.63 14.73
N THR A 2 -19.26 6.05 15.90
CA THR A 2 -19.32 6.78 17.18
C THR A 2 -17.89 6.93 17.71
N ASN A 3 -17.42 8.14 18.06
CA ASN A 3 -16.04 8.40 18.56
C ASN A 3 -14.88 7.82 17.70
N PRO A 4 -14.67 8.34 16.48
CA PRO A 4 -13.65 7.85 15.55
C PRO A 4 -12.22 7.89 16.12
N GLU A 5 -11.88 8.89 16.94
CA GLU A 5 -10.52 9.04 17.49
C GLU A 5 -10.04 7.88 18.35
N LYS A 6 -10.96 7.15 19.01
CA LYS A 6 -10.64 6.02 19.90
C LYS A 6 -10.89 4.67 19.24
N ASN A 7 -11.92 4.58 18.40
CA ASN A 7 -12.32 3.31 17.78
C ASN A 7 -11.44 2.96 16.58
N LEU A 8 -11.05 3.94 15.77
CA LEU A 8 -10.21 3.74 14.60
C LEU A 8 -8.87 3.03 14.91
N PRO A 9 -8.06 3.46 15.91
CA PRO A 9 -6.81 2.75 16.22
C PRO A 9 -7.02 1.34 16.77
N LYS A 10 -8.11 1.12 17.54
CA LYS A 10 -8.45 -0.19 18.10
C LYS A 10 -8.89 -1.16 17.00
N GLU A 11 -9.72 -0.68 16.08
CA GLU A 11 -10.18 -1.44 14.91
C GLU A 11 -9.00 -1.80 14.00
N MET A 12 -8.11 -0.85 13.70
CA MET A 12 -6.90 -1.13 12.90
C MET A 12 -6.02 -2.22 13.54
N LEU A 13 -5.80 -2.16 14.86
CA LEU A 13 -5.03 -3.19 15.56
C LEU A 13 -5.73 -4.56 15.53
N ALA A 14 -7.04 -4.60 15.75
CA ALA A 14 -7.81 -5.84 15.70
C ALA A 14 -7.74 -6.49 14.30
N VAL A 15 -7.86 -5.69 13.24
CA VAL A 15 -7.74 -6.16 11.86
C VAL A 15 -6.33 -6.69 11.58
N ILE A 16 -5.29 -5.94 11.95
CA ILE A 16 -3.90 -6.38 11.73
C ILE A 16 -3.63 -7.71 12.43
N ILE A 17 -3.99 -7.83 13.72
CA ILE A 17 -3.79 -9.06 14.48
C ILE A 17 -4.53 -10.23 13.82
N SER A 18 -5.80 -10.03 13.43
CA SER A 18 -6.60 -11.05 12.76
C SER A 18 -5.95 -11.53 11.46
N VAL A 19 -5.53 -10.61 10.59
CA VAL A 19 -4.89 -10.93 9.31
C VAL A 19 -3.58 -11.69 9.52
N VAL A 20 -2.74 -11.23 10.46
CA VAL A 20 -1.48 -11.90 10.78
C VAL A 20 -1.73 -13.32 11.28
N THR A 21 -2.71 -13.54 12.16
CA THR A 21 -3.07 -14.88 12.62
C THR A 21 -3.47 -15.80 11.47
N VAL A 22 -4.35 -15.33 10.57
CA VAL A 22 -4.78 -16.12 9.41
C VAL A 22 -3.60 -16.45 8.49
N TYR A 23 -2.70 -15.49 8.25
CA TYR A 23 -1.54 -15.70 7.39
C TYR A 23 -0.55 -16.70 7.99
N VAL A 24 -0.25 -16.59 9.29
CA VAL A 24 0.66 -17.53 9.98
C VAL A 24 0.08 -18.94 9.97
N LEU A 25 -1.22 -19.10 10.28
CA LEU A 25 -1.90 -20.40 10.23
C LEU A 25 -1.88 -20.97 8.81
N GLY A 26 -2.21 -20.17 7.80
CA GLY A 26 -2.16 -20.60 6.40
C GLY A 26 -0.77 -21.06 5.98
N PHE A 27 0.26 -20.30 6.36
CA PHE A 27 1.65 -20.65 6.05
C PHE A 27 2.10 -21.95 6.73
N LEU A 28 1.72 -22.15 8.00
CA LEU A 28 1.98 -23.40 8.72
C LEU A 28 1.31 -24.61 8.04
N VAL A 29 0.06 -24.47 7.60
CA VAL A 29 -0.66 -25.52 6.86
C VAL A 29 0.08 -25.88 5.58
N VAL A 30 0.47 -24.89 4.78
CA VAL A 30 1.19 -25.11 3.51
C VAL A 30 2.53 -25.80 3.75
N ILE A 31 3.33 -25.31 4.72
CA ILE A 31 4.62 -25.93 5.06
C ILE A 31 4.44 -27.36 5.56
N ARG A 32 3.41 -27.64 6.35
CA ARG A 32 3.14 -28.98 6.87
C ARG A 32 2.80 -29.95 5.75
N MET A 33 2.05 -29.49 4.75
CA MET A 33 1.52 -30.33 3.67
C MET A 33 2.48 -30.54 2.50
N LEU A 34 3.39 -29.60 2.21
CA LEU A 34 4.01 -29.50 0.87
C LEU A 34 5.54 -29.70 0.82
N ARG A 35 6.21 -30.13 1.90
CA ARG A 35 7.68 -30.31 1.90
C ARG A 35 8.15 -31.28 0.80
N PRO A 36 9.23 -31.03 0.02
CA PRO A 36 10.03 -29.82 -0.20
C PRO A 36 9.72 -29.09 -1.54
N LYS A 37 8.56 -29.33 -2.16
CA LYS A 37 8.24 -28.84 -3.52
C LYS A 37 7.67 -27.41 -3.57
N ILE A 38 7.71 -26.67 -2.46
CA ILE A 38 7.03 -25.38 -2.28
C ILE A 38 7.63 -24.26 -3.16
N ALA A 39 8.93 -24.35 -3.48
CA ALA A 39 9.67 -23.22 -4.03
C ALA A 39 9.34 -22.86 -5.49
N HIS A 40 8.70 -23.75 -6.26
CA HIS A 40 8.52 -23.57 -7.71
C HIS A 40 7.09 -23.28 -8.16
N ASP A 41 6.10 -23.39 -7.27
CA ASP A 41 4.70 -23.28 -7.66
C ASP A 41 4.09 -21.90 -7.36
N SER A 42 3.33 -21.39 -8.33
CA SER A 42 2.68 -20.06 -8.26
C SER A 42 1.46 -20.03 -7.32
N ALA A 43 0.91 -21.21 -6.97
CA ALA A 43 -0.27 -21.34 -6.11
C ALA A 43 -0.09 -22.48 -5.07
N PRO A 44 0.86 -22.34 -4.13
CA PRO A 44 1.25 -23.42 -3.22
C PRO A 44 0.11 -23.86 -2.30
N LEU A 45 -0.80 -22.94 -1.93
CA LEU A 45 -1.99 -23.26 -1.13
C LEU A 45 -2.98 -24.15 -1.90
N ALA A 46 -3.26 -23.84 -3.16
CA ALA A 46 -4.19 -24.64 -3.96
C ALA A 46 -3.67 -26.06 -4.19
N ILE A 47 -2.34 -26.21 -4.32
CA ILE A 47 -1.69 -27.51 -4.52
C ILE A 47 -1.63 -28.29 -3.20
N ALA A 48 -1.37 -27.64 -2.08
CA ALA A 48 -1.45 -28.26 -0.76
C ALA A 48 -2.84 -28.86 -0.50
N PHE A 49 -3.90 -28.11 -0.83
CA PHE A 49 -5.27 -28.61 -0.72
C PHE A 49 -5.58 -29.68 -1.77
N ALA A 50 -5.03 -29.59 -2.99
CA ALA A 50 -5.18 -30.62 -4.00
C ALA A 50 -4.61 -31.97 -3.55
N ASN A 51 -3.45 -31.97 -2.89
CA ASN A 51 -2.78 -33.19 -2.44
C ASN A 51 -3.53 -33.89 -1.29
N HIS A 52 -4.28 -33.15 -0.47
CA HIS A 52 -4.96 -33.70 0.70
C HIS A 52 -6.46 -33.96 0.48
N PHE A 53 -7.16 -33.05 -0.21
CA PHE A 53 -8.62 -33.10 -0.43
C PHE A 53 -8.99 -33.40 -1.89
N GLY A 54 -8.01 -33.62 -2.77
CA GLY A 54 -8.24 -33.87 -4.19
C GLY A 54 -8.70 -32.64 -4.96
N LEU A 55 -9.32 -32.88 -6.13
CA LEU A 55 -9.70 -31.83 -7.08
C LEU A 55 -10.71 -30.82 -6.50
N LEU A 56 -11.63 -31.28 -5.64
CA LEU A 56 -12.63 -30.42 -5.01
C LEU A 56 -12.00 -29.37 -4.09
N GLY A 57 -11.00 -29.76 -3.28
CA GLY A 57 -10.26 -28.82 -2.42
C GLY A 57 -9.51 -27.77 -3.23
N LYS A 58 -8.90 -28.17 -4.36
CA LYS A 58 -8.22 -27.25 -5.27
C LYS A 58 -9.17 -26.20 -5.85
N LEU A 59 -10.34 -26.63 -6.34
CA LEU A 59 -11.31 -25.74 -6.98
C LEU A 59 -11.85 -24.70 -6.00
N ILE A 60 -12.21 -25.10 -4.78
CA ILE A 60 -12.71 -24.18 -3.74
C ILE A 60 -11.70 -23.07 -3.46
N ILE A 61 -10.42 -23.42 -3.30
CA ILE A 61 -9.36 -22.45 -3.04
C ILE A 61 -9.15 -21.51 -4.24
N ILE A 62 -9.16 -22.04 -5.48
CA ILE A 62 -8.99 -21.22 -6.68
C ILE A 62 -10.16 -20.23 -6.82
N PHE A 63 -11.41 -20.68 -6.73
CA PHE A 63 -12.58 -19.80 -6.82
C PHE A 63 -12.59 -18.75 -5.71
N GLY A 64 -12.26 -19.15 -4.47
CA GLY A 64 -12.15 -18.21 -3.34
C GLY A 64 -11.04 -17.17 -3.55
N THR A 65 -9.89 -17.59 -4.07
CA THR A 65 -8.74 -16.71 -4.33
C THR A 65 -9.07 -15.72 -5.45
N VAL A 66 -9.66 -16.18 -6.56
CA VAL A 66 -10.09 -15.32 -7.66
C VAL A 66 -11.11 -14.29 -7.19
N GLY A 67 -12.14 -14.72 -6.45
CA GLY A 67 -13.14 -13.80 -5.89
C GLY A 67 -12.52 -12.74 -4.97
N SER A 68 -11.59 -13.14 -4.11
CA SER A 68 -10.87 -12.23 -3.21
C SER A 68 -10.02 -11.21 -3.98
N ILE A 69 -9.24 -11.66 -4.95
CA ILE A 69 -8.39 -10.78 -5.79
C ILE A 69 -9.24 -9.79 -6.58
N LEU A 70 -10.37 -10.23 -7.14
CA LEU A 70 -11.31 -9.34 -7.84
C LEU A 70 -11.89 -8.28 -6.91
N GLY A 71 -12.27 -8.64 -5.68
CA GLY A 71 -12.75 -7.69 -4.68
C GLY A 71 -11.72 -6.62 -4.33
N VAL A 72 -10.46 -7.01 -4.17
CA VAL A 72 -9.34 -6.07 -3.94
C VAL A 72 -9.11 -5.19 -5.16
N ALA A 73 -9.15 -5.76 -6.37
CA ALA A 73 -8.97 -5.00 -7.61
C ALA A 73 -10.01 -3.90 -7.76
N ILE A 74 -11.30 -4.21 -7.57
CA ILE A 74 -12.40 -3.23 -7.62
C ILE A 74 -12.20 -2.14 -6.56
N SER A 75 -11.83 -2.52 -5.34
CA SER A 75 -11.61 -1.60 -4.23
C SER A 75 -10.47 -0.61 -4.50
N LEU A 76 -9.36 -1.09 -5.07
CA LEU A 76 -8.22 -0.27 -5.46
C LEU A 76 -8.56 0.63 -6.66
N SER A 77 -9.24 0.10 -7.67
CA SER A 77 -9.70 0.88 -8.83
C SER A 77 -10.58 2.06 -8.43
N TYR A 78 -11.36 1.94 -7.35
CA TYR A 78 -12.11 3.06 -6.81
C TYR A 78 -11.24 3.99 -5.93
N SER A 79 -10.44 3.43 -5.02
CA SER A 79 -9.72 4.23 -4.03
C SER A 79 -8.61 5.10 -4.63
N THR A 80 -7.85 4.58 -5.59
CA THR A 80 -6.70 5.27 -6.21
C THR A 80 -7.08 6.62 -6.86
N PRO A 81 -8.08 6.71 -7.76
CA PRO A 81 -8.43 7.99 -8.39
C PRO A 81 -9.01 9.00 -7.38
N PHE A 82 -9.69 8.53 -6.34
CA PHE A 82 -10.17 9.41 -5.27
C PHE A 82 -9.02 10.02 -4.49
N ILE A 83 -8.04 9.22 -4.09
CA ILE A 83 -6.82 9.71 -3.41
C ILE A 83 -6.12 10.75 -4.29
N VAL A 84 -5.90 10.47 -5.57
CA VAL A 84 -5.28 11.40 -6.53
C VAL A 84 -6.06 12.72 -6.62
N SER A 85 -7.39 12.65 -6.70
CA SER A 85 -8.24 13.84 -6.78
C SER A 85 -8.28 14.66 -5.49
N SER A 86 -8.18 14.01 -4.32
CA SER A 86 -8.10 14.68 -3.02
C SER A 86 -6.73 15.34 -2.84
N LEU A 87 -5.65 14.70 -3.28
CA LEU A 87 -4.31 15.31 -3.28
C LEU A 87 -4.26 16.57 -4.16
N ALA A 88 -4.95 16.59 -5.30
CA ALA A 88 -5.01 17.74 -6.19
C ALA A 88 -5.87 18.89 -5.65
N ASN A 89 -6.96 18.59 -4.92
CA ASN A 89 -7.92 19.61 -4.48
C ASN A 89 -7.71 20.12 -3.04
N GLU A 90 -7.35 19.24 -2.09
CA GLU A 90 -7.27 19.60 -0.66
C GLU A 90 -5.86 19.94 -0.21
N HIS A 91 -4.85 19.28 -0.81
CA HIS A 91 -3.45 19.49 -0.44
C HIS A 91 -2.65 20.26 -1.49
N GLU A 92 -3.24 20.54 -2.67
CA GLU A 92 -2.59 21.22 -3.80
C GLU A 92 -1.19 20.64 -4.09
N LEU A 93 -1.06 19.30 -4.05
CA LEU A 93 0.19 18.58 -4.27
C LEU A 93 0.35 18.07 -5.70
N LEU A 94 -0.70 18.21 -6.51
CA LEU A 94 -0.80 17.68 -7.87
C LEU A 94 -1.52 18.70 -8.77
N PRO A 95 -1.21 18.72 -10.08
CA PRO A 95 -1.77 19.70 -11.01
C PRO A 95 -3.30 19.66 -11.00
N HIS A 96 -3.91 20.84 -10.96
CA HIS A 96 -5.35 21.05 -10.77
C HIS A 96 -6.23 20.28 -11.77
N PHE A 97 -5.70 19.96 -12.96
CA PHE A 97 -6.38 19.15 -13.98
C PHE A 97 -6.73 17.72 -13.50
N LEU A 98 -5.96 17.13 -12.58
CA LEU A 98 -6.24 15.82 -11.96
C LEU A 98 -7.35 15.90 -10.90
N GLY A 99 -7.61 17.10 -10.38
CA GLY A 99 -8.64 17.37 -9.38
C GLY A 99 -10.02 17.64 -9.98
N ILE A 100 -10.16 17.72 -11.30
CA ILE A 100 -11.43 18.05 -11.96
C ILE A 100 -12.45 16.94 -11.68
N LYS A 101 -13.48 17.29 -10.91
CA LYS A 101 -14.63 16.43 -10.59
C LYS A 101 -15.77 16.71 -11.57
N SER A 102 -16.43 15.66 -12.04
CA SER A 102 -17.69 15.78 -12.78
C SER A 102 -18.82 16.28 -11.86
N LYS A 103 -19.97 16.71 -12.43
CA LYS A 103 -21.14 17.20 -11.66
C LYS A 103 -21.65 16.23 -10.58
N LYS A 104 -21.32 14.93 -10.68
CA LYS A 104 -21.63 13.88 -9.69
C LYS A 104 -20.51 13.63 -8.65
N GLY A 105 -19.49 14.49 -8.59
CA GLY A 105 -18.36 14.38 -7.64
C GLY A 105 -17.29 13.35 -8.01
N SER A 106 -17.44 12.62 -9.12
CA SER A 106 -16.48 11.61 -9.58
C SER A 106 -15.29 12.25 -10.34
N PRO A 107 -14.03 11.96 -9.96
CA PRO A 107 -12.85 12.50 -10.62
C PRO A 107 -12.52 11.73 -11.92
N TRP A 108 -13.21 12.09 -13.01
CA TRP A 108 -13.13 11.36 -14.28
C TRP A 108 -11.73 11.37 -14.91
N VAL A 109 -11.00 12.48 -14.79
CA VAL A 109 -9.63 12.60 -15.33
C VAL A 109 -8.66 11.65 -14.61
N ALA A 110 -8.75 11.58 -13.28
CA ALA A 110 -7.93 10.67 -12.48
C ALA A 110 -8.25 9.20 -12.78
N ILE A 111 -9.52 8.87 -13.02
CA ILE A 111 -9.93 7.51 -13.40
C ILE A 111 -9.32 7.11 -14.75
N ILE A 112 -9.44 7.96 -15.77
CA ILE A 112 -8.90 7.66 -17.11
C ILE A 112 -7.38 7.51 -17.06
N LEU A 113 -6.69 8.40 -16.35
CA LEU A 113 -5.23 8.35 -16.22
C LEU A 113 -4.76 7.10 -15.47
N THR A 114 -5.39 6.76 -14.36
CA THR A 114 -5.06 5.54 -13.60
C THR A 114 -5.39 4.27 -14.38
N ALA A 115 -6.49 4.25 -15.14
CA ALA A 115 -6.84 3.14 -16.02
C ALA A 115 -5.83 2.96 -17.17
N LEU A 116 -5.41 4.05 -17.82
CA LEU A 116 -4.43 4.01 -18.91
C LEU A 116 -3.08 3.50 -18.41
N LEU A 117 -2.60 4.02 -17.28
CA LEU A 117 -1.37 3.53 -16.65
C LEU A 117 -1.47 2.04 -16.27
N CYS A 118 -2.61 1.61 -15.75
CA CYS A 118 -2.84 0.20 -15.42
C CYS A 118 -2.79 -0.69 -16.67
N ILE A 119 -3.43 -0.29 -17.77
CA ILE A 119 -3.40 -1.01 -19.06
C ILE A 119 -1.97 -1.08 -19.60
N LEU A 120 -1.22 0.03 -19.55
CA LEU A 120 0.15 0.08 -20.04
C LEU A 120 1.08 -0.84 -19.24
N LEU A 121 0.95 -0.83 -17.91
CA LEU A 121 1.70 -1.73 -17.03
C LEU A 121 1.29 -3.20 -17.21
N PHE A 122 0.01 -3.47 -17.48
CA PHE A 122 -0.48 -4.82 -17.75
C PHE A 122 0.06 -5.37 -19.07
N LEU A 123 0.01 -4.58 -20.15
CA LEU A 123 0.58 -4.97 -21.45
C LEU A 123 2.09 -5.15 -21.39
N SER A 124 2.77 -4.36 -20.58
CA SER A 124 4.23 -4.35 -20.52
C SER A 124 4.83 -5.55 -19.80
N SER A 125 4.08 -6.35 -19.01
CA SER A 125 4.74 -6.97 -17.86
C SER A 125 4.68 -8.47 -17.59
N ASN A 126 5.83 -8.88 -17.07
CA ASN A 126 6.15 -10.10 -16.37
C ASN A 126 5.77 -9.93 -14.88
N TYR A 127 4.83 -10.75 -14.39
CA TYR A 127 4.31 -10.70 -13.03
C TYR A 127 5.41 -10.68 -11.95
N LEU A 128 6.50 -11.42 -12.18
CA LEU A 128 7.63 -11.52 -11.26
C LEU A 128 8.34 -10.17 -11.03
N PHE A 129 8.21 -9.22 -11.95
CA PHE A 129 8.77 -7.88 -11.81
C PHE A 129 7.78 -6.89 -11.17
N LEU A 130 6.47 -7.05 -11.38
CA LEU A 130 5.44 -6.15 -10.82
C LEU A 130 5.27 -6.30 -9.31
N VAL A 131 5.28 -7.54 -8.83
CA VAL A 131 5.11 -7.85 -7.40
C VAL A 131 6.15 -7.10 -6.55
N PRO A 132 7.48 -7.23 -6.78
CA PRO A 132 8.46 -6.51 -5.98
C PRO A 132 8.39 -4.99 -6.18
N CYS A 133 7.96 -4.49 -7.34
CA CYS A 133 7.73 -3.05 -7.55
C CYS A 133 6.61 -2.50 -6.64
N SER A 134 5.50 -3.22 -6.48
CA SER A 134 4.43 -2.80 -5.54
C SER A 134 4.90 -2.77 -4.07
N VAL A 135 5.84 -3.65 -3.72
CA VAL A 135 6.45 -3.68 -2.39
C VAL A 135 7.26 -2.40 -2.17
N ILE A 136 8.04 -1.94 -3.14
CA ILE A 136 8.79 -0.68 -3.02
C ILE A 136 7.87 0.52 -2.82
N VAL A 137 6.79 0.63 -3.61
CA VAL A 137 5.84 1.75 -3.48
C VAL A 137 5.24 1.77 -2.06
N SER A 138 4.83 0.61 -1.56
CA SER A 138 4.30 0.46 -0.20
C SER A 138 5.35 0.79 0.86
N LEU A 139 6.59 0.35 0.65
CA LEU A 139 7.71 0.58 1.56
C LEU A 139 8.05 2.07 1.66
N VAL A 140 8.03 2.80 0.55
CA VAL A 140 8.25 4.26 0.57
C VAL A 140 7.11 4.95 1.32
N GLN A 141 5.86 4.56 1.10
CA GLN A 141 4.72 5.08 1.85
C GLN A 141 4.89 4.85 3.36
N TYR A 142 5.28 3.66 3.78
CA TYR A 142 5.54 3.33 5.19
C TYR A 142 6.76 4.08 5.75
N PHE A 143 7.81 4.27 4.96
CA PHE A 143 8.99 5.03 5.33
C PHE A 143 8.64 6.50 5.58
N MET A 144 7.94 7.15 4.63
CA MET A 144 7.52 8.55 4.76
C MET A 144 6.57 8.76 5.94
N THR A 145 5.64 7.83 6.16
CA THR A 145 4.71 7.87 7.30
C THR A 145 5.44 7.73 8.63
N SER A 146 6.39 6.80 8.71
CA SER A 146 7.20 6.58 9.93
C SER A 146 8.10 7.77 10.24
N LEU A 147 8.72 8.37 9.21
CA LEU A 147 9.55 9.57 9.35
C LEU A 147 8.71 10.78 9.83
N SER A 148 7.52 10.95 9.25
CA SER A 148 6.57 11.99 9.64
C SER A 148 6.13 11.82 11.10
N MET A 149 5.81 10.59 11.51
CA MET A 149 5.47 10.28 12.88
C MET A 149 6.64 10.56 13.85
N LEU A 150 7.86 10.17 13.49
CA LEU A 150 9.06 10.45 14.29
C LEU A 150 9.28 11.96 14.47
N LYS A 151 9.12 12.76 13.40
CA LYS A 151 9.20 14.23 13.46
C LYS A 151 8.13 14.83 14.37
N VAL A 152 6.88 14.34 14.31
CA VAL A 152 5.79 14.78 15.19
C VAL A 152 6.09 14.47 16.65
N GLN A 153 6.62 13.27 16.93
CA GLN A 153 6.97 12.85 18.27
C GLN A 153 8.19 13.59 18.86
N TRP A 154 9.21 13.88 18.04
CA TRP A 154 10.33 14.73 18.44
C TRP A 154 9.89 16.16 18.73
N LYS A 155 9.01 16.75 17.91
CA LYS A 155 8.46 18.08 18.17
C LYS A 155 7.61 18.13 19.45
N LYS A 156 6.87 17.06 19.78
CA LYS A 156 6.14 16.93 21.05
C LYS A 156 7.05 16.93 22.27
N LYS A 157 8.27 16.38 22.17
CA LYS A 157 9.26 16.39 23.27
C LYS A 157 9.89 17.77 23.50
N GLY A 158 9.93 18.63 22.48
CA GLY A 158 10.55 19.96 22.54
C GLY A 158 9.60 21.16 22.71
N ARG A 159 8.30 21.04 22.36
CA ARG A 159 7.30 22.09 22.58
C ARG A 159 5.95 21.47 22.99
N SER A 160 5.50 21.80 24.19
CA SER A 160 4.27 21.33 24.87
C SER A 160 2.94 21.78 24.20
N LYS A 161 2.93 22.15 22.92
CA LYS A 161 1.75 22.69 22.22
C LYS A 161 1.55 22.17 20.80
N VAL A 162 1.86 20.91 20.52
CA VAL A 162 1.22 20.23 19.37
C VAL A 162 -0.16 19.78 19.84
N LYS A 163 -1.13 20.71 19.81
CA LYS A 163 -2.55 20.42 19.97
C LYS A 163 -2.99 19.67 18.73
N GLU A 164 -3.10 18.34 18.79
CA GLU A 164 -3.81 17.58 17.78
C GLU A 164 -4.72 16.55 18.45
N HIS A 165 -6.00 16.66 18.12
CA HIS A 165 -7.09 15.76 18.48
C HIS A 165 -6.89 14.42 17.76
N GLY A 166 -6.02 13.57 18.32
CA GLY A 166 -5.65 12.30 17.72
C GLY A 166 -4.95 11.35 18.69
N PHE A 167 -5.15 10.05 18.44
CA PHE A 167 -4.64 8.94 19.25
C PHE A 167 -3.13 9.07 19.52
N GLN A 168 -2.76 9.03 20.80
CA GLN A 168 -1.36 9.06 21.22
C GLN A 168 -0.80 7.64 21.23
N LEU A 169 0.25 7.40 20.42
CA LEU A 169 0.95 6.12 20.40
C LEU A 169 1.61 5.84 21.76
N LYS A 170 1.16 4.78 22.45
CA LYS A 170 1.68 4.36 23.76
C LYS A 170 3.13 3.83 23.77
N GLY A 171 3.85 3.85 22.64
CA GLY A 171 5.25 3.40 22.54
C GLY A 171 6.24 4.46 22.07
N GLY A 172 5.84 5.75 22.06
CA GLY A 172 6.75 6.85 21.80
C GLY A 172 7.55 6.70 20.49
N ILE A 173 8.80 7.17 20.52
CA ILE A 173 9.74 7.19 19.39
C ILE A 173 10.23 5.78 19.01
N ILE A 174 10.07 4.79 19.91
CA ILE A 174 10.61 3.44 19.73
C ILE A 174 9.91 2.71 18.58
N ILE A 175 8.57 2.78 18.54
CA ILE A 175 7.75 2.13 17.51
C ILE A 175 8.13 2.60 16.08
N PRO A 176 8.15 3.91 15.77
CA PRO A 176 8.52 4.37 14.42
C PRO A 176 9.99 4.07 14.07
N SER A 177 10.91 4.07 15.05
CA SER A 177 12.30 3.69 14.80
C SER A 177 12.45 2.22 14.38
N ILE A 178 11.75 1.30 15.07
CA ILE A 178 11.74 -0.13 14.68
C ILE A 178 11.15 -0.30 13.28
N ALA A 179 10.04 0.40 12.97
CA ALA A 179 9.43 0.36 11.64
C ALA A 179 10.40 0.83 10.54
N LEU A 180 11.17 1.89 10.79
CA LEU A 180 12.20 2.36 9.85
C LEU A 180 13.31 1.33 9.64
N ILE A 181 13.80 0.68 10.71
CA ILE A 181 14.82 -0.36 10.62
C ILE A 181 14.31 -1.53 9.76
N VAL A 182 13.08 -1.97 9.97
CA VAL A 182 12.46 -3.05 9.18
C VAL A 182 12.31 -2.63 7.71
N CYS A 183 11.90 -1.40 7.43
CA CYS A 183 11.81 -0.90 6.06
C CYS A 183 13.19 -0.90 5.38
N ILE A 184 14.25 -0.44 6.07
CA ILE A 184 15.62 -0.44 5.53
C ILE A 184 16.09 -1.87 5.28
N TYR A 185 15.81 -2.80 6.20
CA TYR A 185 16.17 -4.20 6.04
C TYR A 185 15.53 -4.82 4.80
N ILE A 186 14.23 -4.62 4.59
CA ILE A 186 13.52 -5.12 3.40
C ILE A 186 14.10 -4.49 2.13
N LEU A 187 14.41 -3.18 2.16
CA LEU A 187 14.95 -2.46 1.01
C LEU A 187 16.29 -3.03 0.52
N ILE A 188 17.17 -3.43 1.45
CA ILE A 188 18.50 -4.00 1.13
C ILE A 188 18.36 -5.40 0.49
N ASN A 189 17.31 -6.14 0.83
CA ASN A 189 17.06 -7.49 0.31
C ASN A 189 16.37 -7.52 -1.07
N LEU A 190 15.99 -6.36 -1.63
CA LEU A 190 15.33 -6.29 -2.92
C LEU A 190 16.33 -6.34 -4.09
N GLU A 191 15.87 -6.86 -5.23
CA GLU A 191 16.67 -6.87 -6.45
C GLU A 191 17.01 -5.44 -6.92
N LYS A 192 18.27 -5.26 -7.37
CA LYS A 192 18.78 -3.98 -7.86
C LYS A 192 17.92 -3.37 -8.97
N LYS A 193 17.38 -4.19 -9.88
CA LYS A 193 16.50 -3.73 -10.98
C LYS A 193 15.23 -3.07 -10.45
N VAL A 194 14.63 -3.68 -9.42
CA VAL A 194 13.41 -3.19 -8.79
C VAL A 194 13.71 -1.87 -8.05
N ILE A 195 14.85 -1.79 -7.36
CA ILE A 195 15.28 -0.56 -6.67
C ILE A 195 15.48 0.60 -7.65
N ILE A 196 16.13 0.35 -8.80
CA ILE A 196 16.35 1.39 -9.83
C ILE A 196 15.01 1.88 -10.37
N PHE A 197 14.12 0.96 -10.75
CA PHE A 197 12.79 1.32 -11.27
C PHE A 197 11.96 2.08 -10.23
N GLY A 198 11.95 1.62 -8.98
CA GLY A 198 11.30 2.31 -7.87
C GLY A 198 11.87 3.71 -7.63
N SER A 199 13.19 3.87 -7.71
CA SER A 199 13.85 5.17 -7.55
C SER A 199 13.49 6.14 -8.69
N ILE A 200 13.40 5.66 -9.93
CA ILE A 200 12.93 6.44 -11.07
C ILE A 200 11.48 6.88 -10.84
N LEU A 201 10.61 5.98 -10.39
CA LEU A 201 9.21 6.29 -10.14
C LEU A 201 9.03 7.35 -9.04
N LEU A 202 9.82 7.25 -7.97
CA LEU A 202 9.88 8.29 -6.93
C LEU A 202 10.40 9.61 -7.48
N GLY A 203 11.44 9.56 -8.30
CA GLY A 203 11.99 10.73 -8.99
C GLY A 203 10.94 11.44 -9.82
N CYS A 204 10.17 10.71 -10.63
CA CYS A 204 9.04 11.26 -11.38
C CYS A 204 8.00 11.92 -10.47
N GLY A 205 7.66 11.28 -9.33
CA GLY A 205 6.74 11.86 -8.35
C GLY A 205 7.25 13.19 -7.75
N ILE A 206 8.54 13.27 -7.42
CA ILE A 206 9.19 14.48 -6.90
C ILE A 206 9.22 15.58 -7.97
N VAL A 207 9.52 15.24 -9.22
CA VAL A 207 9.52 16.19 -10.34
C VAL A 207 8.13 16.78 -10.54
N ILE A 208 7.07 15.96 -10.53
CA ILE A 208 5.68 16.45 -10.62
C ILE A 208 5.38 17.42 -9.48
N TYR A 209 5.79 17.09 -8.25
CA TYR A 209 5.61 17.97 -7.10
C TYR A 209 6.37 19.30 -7.25
N ILE A 210 7.62 19.27 -7.73
CA ILE A 210 8.44 20.48 -7.93
C ILE A 210 7.85 21.36 -9.05
N ILE A 211 7.39 20.76 -10.15
CA ILE A 211 6.73 21.47 -11.25
C ILE A 211 5.47 22.17 -10.74
N ASP A 212 4.64 21.47 -9.96
CA ASP A 212 3.43 22.05 -9.39
C ASP A 212 3.76 23.20 -8.41
N PHE A 213 4.77 23.02 -7.56
CA PHE A 213 5.27 24.07 -6.66
C PHE A 213 5.81 25.30 -7.42
N LEU A 214 6.53 25.09 -8.53
CA LEU A 214 7.04 26.16 -9.40
C LEU A 214 5.91 26.90 -10.13
N PHE A 215 4.94 26.17 -10.69
CA PHE A 215 3.76 26.77 -11.33
C PHE A 215 2.95 27.62 -10.35
N LYS A 216 2.86 27.19 -9.09
CA LYS A 216 2.21 27.96 -8.03
C LYS A 216 2.98 29.23 -7.66
N LYS A 217 4.32 29.17 -7.64
CA LYS A 217 5.19 30.34 -7.39
C LYS A 217 5.16 31.37 -8.52
N ILE A 218 4.84 30.95 -9.76
CA ILE A 218 4.71 31.84 -10.93
C ILE A 218 3.32 32.49 -11.00
N ARG A 219 2.29 31.88 -10.40
CA ARG A 219 0.91 32.39 -10.39
C ARG A 219 0.60 33.35 -9.23
N ASN A 220 1.49 33.47 -8.25
CA ASN A 220 1.40 34.39 -7.10
C ASN A 220 2.41 35.53 -7.25
#